data_AF-A0AB33V9N2-F1
#
_entry.id   AF-A0AB33V9N2-F1
#
_cell.length_a   1.000
_cell.length_b   1.000
_cell.length_c   1.000
_cell.angle_alpha   90.00
_cell.angle_beta   90.00
_cell.angle_gamma   90.00
#
_symmetry.space_group_name_H-M   'P 1'
#
loop_
_entity.id
_entity.type
_entity.pdbx_description
1 polymer ?
#
loop_
_entity_poly.entity_id
_entity_poly.type
_entity_poly.pdbx_seq_one_letter_code
_entity_poly.pdbx_strand_id
1 'polypeptide(L)' 'MPKPDAETAARNLAIAFEHYNEQHPHSALKYRSPREFRRRTESSTQV' A
#
# COMPACT_ATOMS: atom_id res chain seq x y z
N MET A 1 21.85 1.18 -15.95
CA MET A 1 20.68 0.29 -16.16
C MET A 1 19.83 0.85 -17.29
N PRO A 2 19.38 0.01 -18.25
CA PRO A 2 18.36 0.44 -19.20
C PRO A 2 17.07 0.81 -18.45
N LYS A 3 16.36 1.83 -18.95
CA LYS A 3 15.05 2.19 -18.39
C LYS A 3 14.03 1.14 -18.81
N PRO A 4 13.12 0.70 -17.92
CA PRO A 4 12.02 -0.18 -18.31
C PRO A 4 11.09 0.55 -19.28
N ASP A 5 10.46 -0.19 -20.18
CA ASP A 5 9.38 0.32 -21.00
C ASP A 5 8.15 0.68 -20.14
N ALA A 6 7.20 1.39 -20.74
CA ALA A 6 6.02 1.90 -20.04
C ALA A 6 5.16 0.78 -19.43
N GLU A 7 5.01 -0.35 -20.12
CA GLU A 7 4.21 -1.48 -19.63
C GLU A 7 4.88 -2.14 -18.43
N THR A 8 6.19 -2.38 -18.52
CA THR A 8 6.98 -2.91 -17.41
C THR A 8 6.96 -1.96 -16.21
N ALA A 9 7.11 -0.65 -16.44
CA ALA A 9 7.05 0.35 -15.37
C ALA A 9 5.68 0.35 -14.67
N ALA A 10 4.58 0.30 -15.42
CA ALA A 10 3.23 0.26 -14.87
C ALA A 10 2.99 -1.00 -14.01
N ARG A 11 3.44 -2.17 -14.47
CA ARG A 11 3.35 -3.42 -13.69
C ARG A 11 4.15 -3.33 -12.39
N ASN A 12 5.38 -2.81 -12.46
CA ASN A 12 6.23 -2.66 -11.28
C ASN A 12 5.63 -1.68 -10.26
N LEU A 13 4.99 -0.61 -10.73
CA LEU A 13 4.26 0.32 -9.85
C LEU A 13 3.08 -0.36 -9.16
N ALA A 14 2.29 -1.15 -9.89
CA ALA A 14 1.18 -1.89 -9.29
C ALA A 14 1.66 -2.84 -8.19
N ILE A 15 2.75 -3.58 -8.44
CA ILE A 15 3.37 -4.48 -7.45
C ILE A 15 3.89 -3.69 -6.25
N ALA A 16 4.59 -2.59 -6.47
CA ALA A 16 5.13 -1.75 -5.41
C ALA A 16 4.03 -1.16 -4.52
N PHE A 17 2.94 -0.68 -5.11
CA PHE A 17 1.79 -0.18 -4.35
C PHE A 17 1.12 -1.29 -3.54
N GLU A 18 0.94 -2.48 -4.11
CA GLU A 18 0.34 -3.60 -3.40
C GLU A 18 1.17 -3.99 -2.18
N HIS A 19 2.49 -4.10 -2.37
CA HIS A 19 3.42 -4.38 -1.30
C HIS A 19 3.41 -3.29 -0.22
N TYR A 20 3.50 -2.02 -0.62
CA TYR A 20 3.41 -0.86 0.27
C TYR A 20 2.14 -0.89 1.13
N ASN A 21 1.00 -1.11 0.48
CA ASN A 21 -0.31 -1.02 1.12
C ASN A 21 -0.60 -2.15 2.11
N GLU A 22 -0.04 -3.35 1.90
CA GLU A 22 -0.27 -4.50 2.79
C GLU A 22 0.81 -4.67 3.86
N GLN A 23 2.08 -4.41 3.53
CA GLN A 23 3.19 -4.91 4.35
C GLN A 23 3.92 -3.82 5.14
N HIS A 24 3.87 -2.56 4.71
CA HIS A 24 4.74 -1.54 5.29
C HIS A 24 4.12 -0.84 6.50
N PRO A 25 4.66 -1.04 7.72
CA PRO A 25 4.20 -0.32 8.90
C PRO A 25 4.61 1.15 8.83
N HIS A 26 3.67 2.05 9.13
CA HIS A 26 3.92 3.49 9.11
C HIS A 26 3.67 4.12 10.48
N SER A 27 4.59 4.98 10.96
CA SER A 27 4.53 5.57 12.31
C SER A 27 3.26 6.39 12.54
N ALA A 28 2.87 7.21 11.55
CA ALA A 28 1.60 7.97 11.58
C ALA A 28 0.36 7.06 11.65
N LEU A 29 0.46 5.82 11.16
CA LEU A 29 -0.62 4.83 11.15
C LEU A 29 -0.57 3.89 12.37
N LYS A 30 0.11 4.32 13.46
CA LYS A 30 0.33 3.49 14.66
C LYS A 30 1.07 2.19 14.34
N TYR A 31 2.04 2.26 13.43
CA TYR A 31 2.83 1.13 12.95
C TYR A 31 2.01 0.02 12.27
N ARG A 32 0.85 0.37 11.70
CA ARG A 32 0.07 -0.53 10.84
C ARG A 32 0.35 -0.26 9.37
N SER A 33 0.06 -1.25 8.52
CA SER A 33 0.03 -1.00 7.08
C SER A 33 -1.16 -0.12 6.70
N PRO A 34 -1.11 0.57 5.54
CA PRO A 34 -2.21 1.39 5.05
C PRO A 34 -3.56 0.66 4.99
N ARG A 35 -3.58 -0.57 4.49
CA ARG A 35 -4.83 -1.35 4.40
C ARG A 35 -5.32 -1.83 5.77
N GLU A 36 -4.42 -2.23 6.66
CA GLU A 36 -4.81 -2.57 8.04
C GLU A 36 -5.42 -1.38 8.78
N PHE A 37 -4.83 -0.20 8.63
CA PHE A 37 -5.36 1.03 9.22
C PHE A 37 -6.77 1.32 8.69
N ARG A 38 -6.98 1.24 7.36
CA ARG A 38 -8.29 1.44 6.73
C ARG A 38 -9.33 0.44 7.22
N ARG A 39 -9.03 -0.86 7.17
CA ARG A 39 -9.94 -1.92 7.65
C ARG A 39 -10.43 -1.63 9.07
N ARG A 40 -9.52 -1.22 9.96
CA ARG A 40 -9.85 -0.93 11.36
C ARG A 40 -10.66 0.36 11.55
N THR A 41 -10.41 1.38 10.74
CA THR A 41 -11.20 2.63 10.74
C THR A 41 -12.59 2.40 10.16
N GLU A 42 -12.71 1.61 9.09
CA GLU A 42 -13.98 1.24 8.47
C GLU A 42 -14.84 0.42 9.45
N SER A 43 -14.25 -0.57 10.15
CA SER A 43 -14.95 -1.29 11.22
C SER A 43 -15.35 -0.41 12.41
N SER A 44 -14.64 0.69 12.66
CA SER A 44 -14.95 1.63 13.74
C SER A 44 -16.02 2.67 13.36
N THR A 45 -16.27 2.85 12.06
CA THR A 45 -17.24 3.84 11.55
C THR A 45 -18.62 3.23 11.35
N GLN A 46 -18.76 1.91 11.43
CA GLN A 46 -20.04 1.22 11.45
C GLN A 46 -20.65 1.28 12.87
N VAL A 47 -21.17 2.47 13.23
CA VAL A 47 -22.05 2.72 14.39
C VAL A 47 -23.30 3.45 13.93
#